data_AF-A0A3D6ECA1-F1
#
_entry.id   AF-A0A3D6ECA1-F1
#
_cell.length_a   1.000
_cell.length_b   1.000
_cell.length_c   1.000
_cell.angle_alpha   90.00
_cell.angle_beta   90.00
_cell.angle_gamma   90.00
#
_symmetry.space_group_name_H-M   'P 1'
#
loop_
_entity.id
_entity.type
_entity.pdbx_description
1 polymer ?
#
loop_
_entity_poly.entity_id
_entity_poly.type
_entity_poly.pdbx_seq_one_letter_code
_entity_poly.pdbx_strand_id
1 'polypeptide(L)'
;MSHINLREEKERDFLLAYEEELKELGEDAPFVPRDEIIFRTLHSGRGRFYVSFEEAARQVKRIYNRRPLKCRNQRKVAMYQELARLVAEYRMRKPGASFRDALFTVLAEAKASRFFFGVQTGRLILYRRQRCAV
;
A
#
# COMPACT_ATOMS: atom_id res chain seq x y z
N MET A 1 -7.77 8.32 -20.96
CA MET A 1 -7.55 7.79 -19.59
C MET A 1 -6.23 8.36 -19.11
N SER A 2 -6.24 9.19 -18.08
CA SER A 2 -5.01 9.73 -17.49
C SER A 2 -4.11 8.58 -17.04
N HIS A 3 -2.83 8.60 -17.42
CA HIS A 3 -1.85 7.66 -16.90
C HIS A 3 -1.71 7.89 -15.39
N ILE A 4 -2.32 7.04 -14.58
CA ILE A 4 -2.18 7.10 -13.12
C ILE A 4 -0.72 6.77 -12.78
N ASN A 5 -0.01 7.75 -12.23
CA ASN A 5 1.34 7.54 -11.71
C ASN A 5 1.26 6.97 -10.29
N LEU A 6 1.30 5.64 -10.18
CA LEU A 6 1.24 4.92 -8.89
C LEU A 6 2.29 5.40 -7.88
N ARG A 7 3.44 5.92 -8.35
CA ARG A 7 4.48 6.46 -7.47
C ARG A 7 4.00 7.75 -6.81
N GLU A 8 3.42 8.67 -7.57
CA GLU A 8 2.92 9.94 -7.06
C GLU A 8 1.74 9.73 -6.11
N GLU A 9 0.82 8.82 -6.43
CA GLU A 9 -0.28 8.47 -5.52
C GLU A 9 0.24 7.88 -4.20
N LYS A 10 1.20 6.96 -4.27
CA LYS A 10 1.85 6.41 -3.08
C LYS A 10 2.50 7.49 -2.22
N GLU A 11 3.20 8.42 -2.84
CA GLU A 11 3.84 9.52 -2.13
C GLU A 11 2.79 10.45 -1.50
N ARG A 12 1.75 10.82 -2.25
CA ARG A 12 0.63 11.64 -1.76
C ARG A 12 -0.09 11.00 -0.58
N ASP A 13 -0.53 9.76 -0.71
CA ASP A 13 -1.27 9.04 0.34
C ASP A 13 -0.41 8.84 1.60
N PHE A 14 0.88 8.54 1.42
CA PHE A 14 1.81 8.44 2.56
C PHE A 14 1.97 9.76 3.29
N LEU A 15 2.09 10.87 2.55
CA LEU A 15 2.22 12.21 3.12
C LEU A 15 0.96 12.64 3.89
N LEU A 16 -0.22 12.35 3.35
CA LEU A 16 -1.49 12.59 4.05
C LEU A 16 -1.56 11.75 5.33
N ALA A 17 -1.24 10.45 5.25
CA ALA A 17 -1.21 9.59 6.43
C ALA A 17 -0.18 10.05 7.47
N TYR A 18 0.96 10.60 7.04
CA TYR A 18 1.98 11.15 7.93
C TYR A 18 1.51 12.43 8.63
N GLU A 19 0.82 13.32 7.92
CA GLU A 19 0.19 14.50 8.53
C GLU A 19 -0.88 14.13 9.55
N GLU A 20 -1.68 13.11 9.28
CA GLU A 20 -2.67 12.60 10.25
C GLU A 20 -1.98 12.03 11.50
N GLU A 21 -0.88 11.27 11.37
CA GLU A 21 -0.12 10.81 12.55
C GLU A 21 0.46 11.97 13.36
N LEU A 22 0.91 13.05 12.71
CA LEU A 22 1.37 14.25 13.40
C LEU A 22 0.22 14.95 14.16
N LYS A 23 -0.96 15.04 13.55
CA LYS A 23 -2.15 15.61 14.20
C LYS A 23 -2.59 14.78 15.41
N GLU A 24 -2.56 13.46 15.29
CA GLU A 24 -2.89 12.54 16.38
C GLU A 24 -1.90 12.63 17.55
N LEU A 25 -0.63 12.90 17.27
CA LEU A 25 0.41 13.14 18.28
C LEU A 25 0.25 14.51 18.97
N GLY A 26 -0.32 15.51 18.30
CA GLY A 26 -0.54 16.83 18.87
C GLY A 26 0.75 17.47 19.41
N GLU A 27 0.71 17.90 20.67
CA GLU A 27 1.85 18.57 21.33
C GLU A 27 3.04 17.63 21.57
N ASP A 28 2.83 16.31 21.54
CA ASP A 28 3.92 15.33 21.69
C ASP A 28 4.75 15.15 20.42
N ALA A 29 4.23 15.59 19.26
CA ALA A 29 4.84 15.35 17.96
C ALA A 29 6.32 15.79 17.85
N PRO A 30 6.76 16.94 18.43
CA PRO A 30 8.18 17.35 18.41
C PRO A 30 9.12 16.44 19.21
N PHE A 31 8.58 15.69 20.19
CA PHE A 31 9.38 14.82 21.07
C PHE A 31 9.48 13.38 20.55
N VAL A 32 8.67 13.02 19.56
CA VAL A 32 8.69 11.69 18.94
C VAL A 32 9.73 11.64 17.82
N PRO A 33 10.64 10.65 17.81
CA PRO A 33 11.59 10.48 16.72
C PRO A 33 10.89 10.34 15.37
N ARG A 34 11.38 11.08 14.36
CA ARG A 34 10.79 11.07 13.01
C ARG A 34 10.58 9.67 12.43
N ASP A 35 11.51 8.75 12.69
CA ASP A 35 11.41 7.36 12.20
C ASP A 35 10.30 6.57 12.86
N GLU A 36 9.99 6.88 14.12
CA GLU A 36 8.86 6.30 14.83
C GLU A 36 7.55 6.80 14.22
N ILE A 37 7.45 8.09 13.92
CA ILE A 37 6.29 8.66 13.21
C ILE A 37 6.15 7.99 11.83
N ILE A 38 7.25 7.85 11.07
CA ILE A 38 7.23 7.13 9.79
C ILE A 38 6.77 5.67 9.99
N PHE A 39 7.28 4.98 11.01
CA PHE A 39 6.90 3.60 11.29
C PHE A 39 5.40 3.48 11.59
N ARG A 40 4.85 4.40 12.39
CA ARG A 40 3.40 4.48 12.65
C ARG A 40 2.61 4.74 11.38
N THR A 41 3.02 5.73 10.57
CA THR A 41 2.38 6.01 9.27
C THR A 41 2.33 4.79 8.38
N LEU A 42 3.43 4.03 8.30
CA LEU A 42 3.49 2.81 7.50
C LEU A 42 2.43 1.79 7.92
N HIS A 43 2.10 1.71 9.22
CA HIS A 43 1.16 0.73 9.79
C HIS A 43 -0.25 1.28 10.05
N SER A 44 -0.54 2.51 9.64
CA SER A 44 -1.84 3.17 9.85
C SER A 44 -3.03 2.55 9.10
N GLY A 45 -2.80 1.63 8.16
CA GLY A 45 -3.86 1.05 7.32
C GLY A 45 -4.53 2.05 6.37
N ARG A 46 -3.92 3.21 6.12
CA ARG A 46 -4.46 4.27 5.24
C ARG A 46 -4.02 4.16 3.78
N GLY A 47 -3.12 3.21 3.46
CA GLY A 47 -2.55 3.05 2.12
C GLY A 47 -3.41 2.23 1.16
N ARG A 48 -3.04 2.26 -0.12
CA ARG A 48 -3.59 1.41 -1.20
C ARG A 48 -2.57 0.36 -1.63
N PHE A 49 -3.01 -0.53 -2.51
CA PHE A 49 -2.11 -1.42 -3.24
C PHE A 49 -1.53 -0.71 -4.46
N TYR A 50 -0.33 -0.12 -4.31
CA TYR A 50 0.36 0.61 -5.38
C TYR A 50 1.01 -0.33 -6.40
N VAL A 51 0.19 -1.01 -7.19
CA VAL A 51 0.59 -1.98 -8.21
C VAL A 51 -0.38 -1.93 -9.39
N SER A 52 0.11 -2.17 -10.61
CA SER A 52 -0.78 -2.24 -11.77
C SER A 52 -1.68 -3.47 -11.69
N PHE A 53 -2.85 -3.38 -12.32
CA PHE A 53 -3.80 -4.48 -12.39
C PHE A 53 -3.16 -5.75 -12.99
N GLU A 54 -2.40 -5.61 -14.08
CA GLU A 54 -1.78 -6.72 -14.79
C GLU A 54 -0.71 -7.42 -13.94
N GLU A 55 0.08 -6.65 -13.20
CA GLU A 55 1.09 -7.20 -12.30
C GLU A 55 0.42 -7.90 -11.10
N ALA A 56 -0.58 -7.26 -10.49
CA ALA A 56 -1.35 -7.88 -9.41
C ALA A 56 -2.01 -9.19 -9.86
N ALA A 57 -2.67 -9.19 -11.02
CA ALA A 57 -3.32 -10.36 -11.59
C ALA A 57 -2.34 -11.51 -11.81
N ARG A 58 -1.15 -11.22 -12.34
CA ARG A 58 -0.10 -12.23 -12.56
C ARG A 58 0.38 -12.84 -11.24
N GLN A 59 0.62 -12.03 -10.22
CA GLN A 59 1.16 -12.51 -8.94
C GLN A 59 0.10 -13.24 -8.11
N VAL A 60 -1.14 -12.74 -8.05
CA VAL A 60 -2.23 -13.41 -7.32
C VAL A 60 -2.57 -14.76 -7.98
N LYS A 61 -2.59 -14.84 -9.32
CA LYS A 61 -2.75 -16.14 -10.01
C LYS A 61 -1.64 -17.13 -9.70
N ARG A 62 -0.39 -16.66 -9.50
CA ARG A 62 0.70 -17.54 -9.08
C ARG A 62 0.43 -18.13 -7.70
N ILE A 63 -0.01 -17.31 -6.75
CA ILE A 63 -0.38 -17.77 -5.39
C ILE A 63 -1.49 -18.83 -5.47
N TYR A 64 -2.57 -18.57 -6.21
CA TYR A 64 -3.67 -19.53 -6.35
C TYR A 64 -3.23 -20.85 -7.00
N ASN A 65 -2.29 -20.79 -7.94
CA ASN A 65 -1.72 -21.97 -8.60
C ASN A 65 -0.54 -22.58 -7.82
N ARG A 66 -0.30 -22.19 -6.57
CA ARG A 66 0.81 -22.66 -5.72
C ARG A 66 2.20 -22.51 -6.38
N ARG A 67 2.36 -21.48 -7.22
CA ARG A 67 3.62 -21.14 -7.88
C ARG A 67 4.36 -20.06 -7.10
N PRO A 68 5.71 -20.07 -7.10
CA PRO A 68 6.48 -19.02 -6.44
C PRO A 68 6.22 -17.65 -7.06
N LEU A 69 6.16 -16.64 -6.20
CA LEU A 69 6.14 -15.22 -6.59
C LEU A 69 7.46 -14.86 -7.29
N LYS A 70 7.41 -13.91 -8.24
CA LYS A 70 8.64 -13.46 -8.92
C LYS A 70 9.52 -12.56 -8.05
N CYS A 71 8.94 -11.88 -7.05
CA CYS A 71 9.66 -10.95 -6.20
C CYS A 71 10.23 -11.67 -4.95
N ARG A 72 11.44 -11.29 -4.55
CA ARG A 72 12.07 -11.73 -3.29
C ARG A 72 11.90 -10.73 -2.15
N ASN A 73 11.47 -9.50 -2.45
CA ASN A 73 11.25 -8.48 -1.44
C ASN A 73 10.07 -8.89 -0.53
N GLN A 74 10.36 -9.17 0.74
CA GLN A 74 9.39 -9.65 1.72
C GLN A 74 8.16 -8.74 1.86
N ARG A 75 8.32 -7.41 1.74
CA ARG A 75 7.18 -6.47 1.80
C ARG A 75 6.27 -6.64 0.59
N LYS A 76 6.83 -6.79 -0.61
CA LYS A 76 6.03 -7.09 -1.81
C LYS A 76 5.37 -8.47 -1.74
N VAL A 77 6.06 -9.46 -1.17
CA VAL A 77 5.48 -10.79 -0.93
C VAL A 77 4.26 -10.69 -0.02
N ALA A 78 4.39 -9.98 1.11
CA ALA A 78 3.28 -9.75 2.04
C ALA A 78 2.12 -9.01 1.37
N MET A 79 2.40 -7.99 0.53
CA MET A 79 1.38 -7.28 -0.25
C MET A 79 0.57 -8.22 -1.14
N TYR A 80 1.24 -9.09 -1.90
CA TYR A 80 0.55 -10.02 -2.79
C TYR A 80 -0.21 -11.12 -2.04
N GLN A 81 0.30 -11.56 -0.89
CA GLN A 81 -0.42 -12.49 -0.02
C GLN A 81 -1.70 -11.86 0.53
N GLU A 82 -1.64 -10.60 0.98
CA GLU A 82 -2.81 -9.88 1.45
C GLU A 82 -3.84 -9.66 0.33
N LEU A 83 -3.40 -9.23 -0.86
CA LEU A 83 -4.26 -9.14 -2.03
C LEU A 83 -4.95 -10.45 -2.35
N ALA A 84 -4.20 -11.56 -2.37
CA ALA A 84 -4.77 -12.88 -2.65
C ALA A 84 -5.83 -13.28 -1.61
N ARG A 85 -5.59 -12.98 -0.33
CA ARG A 85 -6.57 -13.21 0.74
C ARG A 85 -7.84 -12.38 0.52
N LEU A 86 -7.72 -11.08 0.28
CA LEU A 86 -8.86 -10.19 0.07
C LEU A 86 -9.69 -10.57 -1.17
N VAL A 87 -9.02 -10.97 -2.26
CA VAL A 87 -9.71 -11.46 -3.47
C VAL A 87 -10.44 -12.77 -3.20
N ALA A 88 -9.86 -13.69 -2.42
CA ALA A 88 -10.53 -14.92 -2.03
C ALA A 88 -11.77 -14.64 -1.18
N GLU A 89 -11.64 -13.78 -0.17
CA GLU A 89 -12.75 -13.35 0.70
C GLU A 89 -13.88 -12.69 -0.09
N TYR A 90 -13.55 -11.80 -1.03
CA TYR A 90 -14.55 -11.17 -1.89
C TYR A 90 -15.33 -12.21 -2.72
N ARG A 91 -14.63 -13.18 -3.31
CA ARG A 91 -15.25 -14.25 -4.11
C ARG A 91 -16.07 -15.22 -3.27
N MET A 92 -15.70 -15.44 -2.00
CA MET A 92 -16.54 -16.21 -1.07
C MET A 92 -17.87 -15.49 -0.78
N ARG A 93 -17.84 -14.17 -0.61
CA ARG A 93 -19.05 -13.36 -0.39
C ARG A 93 -19.89 -13.18 -1.66
N LYS A 94 -19.27 -13.21 -2.84
CA LYS A 94 -19.94 -13.12 -4.15
C LYS A 94 -19.45 -14.25 -5.09
N PRO A 95 -20.01 -15.47 -4.98
CA PRO A 95 -19.54 -16.63 -5.74
C PRO A 95 -19.58 -16.48 -7.26
N GLY A 96 -20.48 -15.63 -7.79
CA GLY A 96 -20.60 -15.34 -9.22
C GLY A 96 -19.57 -14.34 -9.77
N ALA A 97 -18.78 -13.67 -8.92
CA ALA A 97 -17.80 -12.70 -9.37
C ALA A 97 -16.59 -13.38 -10.04
N SER A 98 -16.21 -12.89 -11.22
CA SER A 98 -15.01 -13.38 -11.88
C SER A 98 -13.75 -13.00 -11.08
N PHE A 99 -12.65 -13.70 -11.30
CA PHE A 99 -11.36 -13.33 -10.69
C PHE A 99 -10.96 -11.88 -11.02
N ARG A 100 -11.20 -11.44 -12.26
CA ARG A 100 -10.83 -10.08 -12.69
C ARG A 100 -11.68 -9.04 -11.99
N ASP A 101 -12.98 -9.27 -11.87
CA ASP A 101 -13.89 -8.36 -11.18
C ASP A 101 -13.53 -8.26 -9.70
N ALA A 102 -13.31 -9.40 -9.05
CA ALA A 102 -12.90 -9.43 -7.64
C ALA A 102 -11.58 -8.69 -7.41
N LEU A 103 -10.58 -8.89 -8.27
CA LEU A 103 -9.30 -8.17 -8.17
C LEU A 103 -9.45 -6.68 -8.43
N PHE A 104 -10.23 -6.30 -9.45
CA PHE A 104 -10.48 -4.90 -9.77
C PHE A 104 -11.16 -4.19 -8.60
N THR A 105 -12.22 -4.79 -8.05
CA THR A 105 -12.93 -4.27 -6.88
C THR A 105 -12.01 -4.14 -5.67
N VAL A 106 -11.21 -5.17 -5.35
CA VAL A 106 -10.27 -5.11 -4.22
C VAL A 106 -9.24 -4.00 -4.41
N LEU A 107 -8.68 -3.82 -5.61
CA LEU A 107 -7.71 -2.74 -5.86
C LEU A 107 -8.34 -1.34 -5.79
N ALA A 108 -9.61 -1.22 -6.15
CA ALA A 108 -10.32 0.06 -6.14
C ALA A 108 -10.83 0.45 -4.75
N GLU A 109 -11.31 -0.52 -3.96
CA GLU A 109 -12.08 -0.25 -2.72
C GLU A 109 -11.34 -0.62 -1.44
N ALA A 110 -10.45 -1.62 -1.48
CA ALA A 110 -9.81 -2.08 -0.25
C ALA A 110 -8.67 -1.14 0.18
N LYS A 111 -8.65 -0.80 1.47
CA LYS A 111 -7.47 -0.23 2.11
C LYS A 111 -6.48 -1.35 2.41
N ALA A 112 -5.23 -1.15 2.02
CA ALA A 112 -4.15 -2.04 2.41
C ALA A 112 -3.91 -1.91 3.92
N SER A 113 -3.60 -3.03 4.59
CA SER A 113 -3.30 -3.04 6.02
C SER A 113 -2.14 -2.13 6.42
N ARG A 114 -1.25 -1.84 5.47
CA ARG A 114 -0.07 -0.99 5.62
C ARG A 114 0.47 -0.53 4.28
N PHE A 115 1.38 0.42 4.32
CA PHE A 115 2.25 0.74 3.21
C PHE A 115 3.34 -0.34 3.08
N PHE A 116 3.41 -1.01 1.93
CA PHE A 116 4.38 -2.10 1.69
C PHE A 116 5.77 -1.59 1.26
N PHE A 117 6.30 -0.59 1.95
CA PHE A 117 7.67 -0.11 1.83
C PHE A 117 8.28 0.17 3.21
N GLY A 118 9.59 0.44 3.27
CA GLY A 118 10.31 0.61 4.54
C GLY A 118 10.45 2.06 4.97
N VAL A 119 10.86 2.25 6.23
CA VAL A 119 11.15 3.57 6.83
C VAL A 119 12.07 4.41 5.95
N GLN A 120 13.12 3.79 5.38
CA GLN A 120 14.05 4.49 4.49
C GLN A 120 13.36 5.10 3.25
N THR A 121 12.36 4.42 2.68
CA THR A 121 11.57 5.00 1.59
C THR A 121 10.70 6.14 2.11
N GLY A 122 10.08 6.00 3.28
CA GLY A 122 9.34 7.10 3.94
C GLY A 122 10.20 8.34 4.15
N ARG A 123 11.43 8.19 4.68
CA ARG A 123 12.41 9.27 4.83
C ARG A 123 12.68 9.99 3.49
N LEU A 124 12.91 9.23 2.42
CA LEU A 124 13.18 9.79 1.09
C LEU A 124 11.99 10.58 0.53
N ILE A 125 10.75 10.11 0.76
CA ILE A 125 9.54 10.84 0.34
C ILE A 125 9.46 12.18 1.06
N LEU A 126 9.63 12.19 2.38
CA LEU A 126 9.58 13.42 3.15
C LEU A 126 10.72 14.39 2.79
N TYR A 127 11.93 13.88 2.55
CA TYR A 127 13.05 14.71 2.11
C TYR A 127 12.80 15.40 0.77
N ARG A 128 12.24 14.68 -0.22
CA ARG A 128 11.87 15.27 -1.51
C ARG A 128 10.83 16.37 -1.35
N ARG A 129 9.81 16.14 -0.51
CA ARG A 129 8.79 17.16 -0.21
C ARG A 129 9.41 18.42 0.38
N GLN A 130 10.32 18.26 1.34
CA GLN A 130 11.00 19.39 1.99
C GLN A 130 11.85 20.20 1.00
N ARG A 131 12.50 19.55 0.03
CA ARG A 131 13.28 20.25 -1.02
C ARG A 131 12.44 20.98 -2.06
N CYS A 132 11.22 20.52 -2.34
CA CYS A 132 10.32 21.17 -3.29
C CYS A 132 9.51 22.32 -2.66
N ALA A 133 9.56 22.48 -1.33
CA ALA A 133 8.93 23.56 -0.60
C ALA A 133 9.86 24.78 -0.39
N VAL A 134 11.08 24.72 -0.93
CA VAL A 134 12.08 25.80 -0.99
C VAL A 134 12.16 26.30 -2.42
#